data_AF-A0A944JPI8-F1
#
_entry.id   AF-A0A944JPI8-F1
#
_cell.length_a   1.000
_cell.length_b   1.000
_cell.length_c   1.000
_cell.angle_alpha   90.00
_cell.angle_beta   90.00
_cell.angle_gamma   90.00
#
_symmetry.space_group_name_H-M   'P 1'
#
loop_
_entity.id
_entity.type
_entity.pdbx_description
1 polymer ?
#
loop_
_entity_poly.entity_id
_entity_poly.type
_entity_poly.pdbx_seq_one_letter_code
_entity_poly.pdbx_strand_id
1 'polypeptide(L)'
;REVLYGLIVPSDEIRWDREIPQGAGGFRGEADWTAQEQLRSAARRLLLAGALADRARAGYYGARHRGQAERALDGVLVGPAPDGRRLTAYVPVDGGRGPVARLHHALHAAREAVDYRRATGGMEAFDAAVQAGVSRELAEALIALVRGSEGARVTLAWAPAAGVPAGCAARPEPVEFSPGDLPVLREAAARYTRDEPAQTVRVAGAVVRMRRAASGGGGTVRLRVLAGAEIPYVRAVLDEESYRVAGHAHLVGLPIRVSGRLQRRGGFRRLTQATDVRPVPLDEVERDRLMKSLEESFDPSEVLPSDD
;
A
#
# COMPACT_ATOMS: atom_id res chain seq x y z
N ARG A 1 -25.96 -15.13 10.25
CA ARG A 1 -25.83 -15.95 9.02
C ARG A 1 -24.36 -16.03 8.57
N GLU A 2 -23.61 -14.93 8.59
CA GLU A 2 -22.16 -14.91 8.29
C GLU A 2 -21.28 -15.68 9.29
N VAL A 3 -21.58 -15.62 10.59
CA VAL A 3 -20.87 -16.41 11.64
C VAL A 3 -21.03 -17.92 11.43
N LEU A 4 -22.15 -18.37 10.86
CA LEU A 4 -22.38 -19.78 10.54
C LEU A 4 -21.70 -20.20 9.23
N TYR A 5 -21.48 -19.28 8.29
CA TYR A 5 -20.72 -19.53 7.06
C TYR A 5 -19.21 -19.68 7.33
N GLY A 6 -18.66 -18.88 8.26
CA GLY A 6 -17.27 -18.99 8.70
C GLY A 6 -16.94 -20.30 9.43
N LEU A 7 -17.94 -21.01 9.96
CA LEU A 7 -17.78 -22.33 10.57
C LEU A 7 -17.81 -23.48 9.54
N ILE A 8 -18.32 -23.24 8.32
CA ILE A 8 -18.43 -24.25 7.27
C ILE A 8 -17.22 -24.22 6.33
N VAL A 9 -16.61 -23.04 6.16
CA VAL A 9 -15.42 -22.87 5.30
C VAL A 9 -14.15 -22.98 6.16
N PRO A 10 -13.24 -23.94 5.89
CA PRO A 10 -11.95 -24.00 6.56
C PRO A 10 -11.23 -22.65 6.46
N SER A 11 -10.95 -22.04 7.61
CA SER A 11 -10.40 -20.69 7.69
C SER A 11 -9.23 -20.63 8.65
N ASP A 12 -8.21 -19.88 8.29
CA ASP A 12 -7.14 -19.49 9.20
C ASP A 12 -7.62 -18.35 10.10
N GLU A 13 -7.24 -18.38 11.36
CA GLU A 13 -7.59 -17.35 12.33
C GLU A 13 -6.43 -16.39 12.54
N ILE A 14 -6.72 -15.10 12.52
CA ILE A 14 -5.79 -14.06 12.97
C ILE A 14 -6.45 -13.27 14.08
N ARG A 15 -5.80 -13.21 15.24
CA ARG A 15 -6.26 -12.49 16.41
C ARG A 15 -5.32 -11.35 16.73
N TRP A 16 -5.90 -10.17 16.96
CA TRP A 16 -5.19 -8.99 17.45
C TRP A 16 -5.70 -8.67 18.84
N ASP A 17 -4.77 -8.56 19.79
CA ASP A 17 -5.02 -8.16 21.16
C ASP A 17 -4.27 -6.83 21.43
N ARG A 18 -4.93 -5.85 22.05
CA ARG A 18 -4.36 -4.57 22.50
C ARG A 18 -4.56 -4.42 23.99
N GLU A 19 -3.47 -4.14 24.70
CA GLU A 19 -3.49 -3.76 26.10
C GLU A 19 -3.78 -2.26 26.18
N ILE A 20 -4.98 -1.89 26.62
CA ILE A 20 -5.39 -0.48 26.71
C ILE A 20 -5.31 -0.05 28.19
N PRO A 21 -4.64 1.07 28.50
CA PRO A 21 -4.55 1.58 29.86
C PRO A 21 -5.92 1.68 30.53
N GLN A 22 -6.02 1.30 31.80
CA GLN A 22 -7.26 1.48 32.55
C GLN A 22 -7.45 2.97 32.95
N GLY A 23 -8.18 3.71 32.10
CA GLY A 23 -8.97 4.88 32.52
C GLY A 23 -8.43 6.29 32.17
N ALA A 24 -9.28 7.09 31.55
CA ALA A 24 -9.53 8.47 31.94
C ALA A 24 -11.05 8.69 31.86
N GLY A 25 -11.67 9.09 32.97
CA GLY A 25 -13.11 9.26 33.08
C GLY A 25 -13.64 10.29 32.07
N GLY A 26 -14.40 9.81 31.08
CA GLY A 26 -15.12 10.62 30.10
C GLY A 26 -15.84 9.68 29.14
N PHE A 27 -17.15 9.88 28.96
CA PHE A 27 -18.08 9.08 28.14
C PHE A 27 -17.53 7.76 27.57
N ARG A 28 -17.63 6.69 28.38
CA ARG A 28 -17.14 5.33 28.11
C ARG A 28 -17.41 4.86 26.66
N GLY A 29 -18.56 5.21 26.09
CA GLY A 29 -18.94 4.82 24.73
C GLY A 29 -18.13 5.44 23.58
N GLU A 30 -17.63 6.68 23.69
CA GLU A 30 -16.94 7.37 22.58
C GLU A 30 -15.46 6.98 22.49
N ALA A 31 -14.80 6.85 23.65
CA ALA A 31 -13.44 6.32 23.74
C ALA A 31 -13.38 4.85 23.31
N ASP A 32 -14.37 4.04 23.69
CA ASP A 32 -14.48 2.64 23.28
C ASP A 32 -14.70 2.53 21.76
N TRP A 33 -15.62 3.30 21.17
CA TRP A 33 -15.84 3.30 19.71
C TRP A 33 -14.58 3.68 18.92
N THR A 34 -13.85 4.70 19.38
CA THR A 34 -12.60 5.14 18.74
C THR A 34 -11.54 4.04 18.79
N ALA A 35 -11.40 3.35 19.92
CA ALA A 35 -10.48 2.23 20.08
C ALA A 35 -10.86 1.04 19.18
N GLN A 36 -12.16 0.75 19.05
CA GLN A 36 -12.68 -0.28 18.16
C GLN A 36 -12.36 0.01 16.70
N GLU A 37 -12.64 1.22 16.22
CA GLU A 37 -12.39 1.61 14.84
C GLU A 37 -10.89 1.63 14.55
N GLN A 38 -10.06 2.08 15.50
CA GLN A 38 -8.62 2.01 15.39
C GLN A 38 -8.13 0.56 15.24
N LEU A 39 -8.61 -0.37 16.08
CA LEU A 39 -8.22 -1.78 16.02
C LEU A 39 -8.65 -2.42 14.68
N ARG A 40 -9.89 -2.16 14.23
CA ARG A 40 -10.39 -2.65 12.92
C ARG A 40 -9.57 -2.09 11.76
N SER A 41 -9.27 -0.79 11.77
CA SER A 41 -8.45 -0.15 10.75
C SER A 41 -7.03 -0.74 10.71
N ALA A 42 -6.40 -0.94 11.88
CA ALA A 42 -5.08 -1.54 11.98
C ALA A 42 -5.05 -3.00 11.48
N ALA A 43 -6.03 -3.82 11.90
CA ALA A 43 -6.16 -5.21 11.46
C ALA A 43 -6.35 -5.32 9.93
N ARG A 44 -7.23 -4.47 9.35
CA ARG A 44 -7.41 -4.41 7.89
C ARG A 44 -6.13 -4.03 7.17
N ARG A 45 -5.35 -3.08 7.71
CA ARG A 45 -4.04 -2.70 7.13
C ARG A 45 -3.01 -3.83 7.21
N LEU A 46 -3.00 -4.61 8.30
CA LEU A 46 -2.11 -5.77 8.44
C LEU A 46 -2.46 -6.87 7.41
N LEU A 47 -3.75 -7.19 7.28
CA LEU A 47 -4.23 -8.12 6.24
C LEU A 47 -3.83 -7.65 4.83
N LEU A 48 -4.01 -6.35 4.55
CA LEU A 48 -3.63 -5.76 3.27
C LEU A 48 -2.12 -5.86 3.03
N ALA A 49 -1.29 -5.60 4.05
CA ALA A 49 0.16 -5.73 3.95
C ALA A 49 0.59 -7.18 3.66
N GLY A 50 -0.06 -8.17 4.30
CA GLY A 50 0.14 -9.59 4.01
C GLY A 50 -0.21 -9.95 2.56
N ALA A 51 -1.37 -9.49 2.08
CA ALA A 51 -1.80 -9.70 0.71
C ALA A 51 -0.88 -9.02 -0.31
N LEU A 52 -0.33 -7.83 -0.02
CA LEU A 52 0.67 -7.19 -0.88
C LEU A 52 1.98 -7.98 -0.92
N ALA A 53 2.45 -8.48 0.23
CA ALA A 53 3.68 -9.27 0.34
C ALA A 53 3.60 -10.66 -0.31
N ASP A 54 2.40 -11.18 -0.52
CA ASP A 54 2.14 -12.37 -1.32
C ASP A 54 2.32 -12.11 -2.83
N ARG A 55 1.96 -10.91 -3.30
CA ARG A 55 2.04 -10.54 -4.72
C ARG A 55 3.45 -10.25 -5.20
N ALA A 56 4.26 -9.58 -4.40
CA ALA A 56 5.63 -9.20 -4.77
C ALA A 56 6.53 -9.03 -3.54
N ARG A 57 7.84 -9.04 -3.76
CA ARG A 57 8.83 -8.69 -2.73
C ARG A 57 9.21 -7.23 -2.91
N ALA A 58 8.69 -6.36 -2.05
CA ALA A 58 9.07 -4.95 -2.04
C ALA A 58 8.99 -4.36 -0.64
N GLY A 59 9.98 -3.54 -0.29
CA GLY A 59 9.95 -2.76 0.96
C GLY A 59 8.85 -1.70 0.94
N TYR A 60 8.32 -1.32 -0.21
CA TYR A 60 7.21 -0.37 -0.34
C TYR A 60 6.40 -0.72 -1.59
N TYR A 61 5.07 -0.75 -1.48
CA TYR A 61 4.16 -1.02 -2.61
C TYR A 61 3.49 0.27 -3.10
N GLY A 62 3.07 1.13 -2.18
CA GLY A 62 2.28 2.33 -2.45
C GLY A 62 0.91 1.93 -2.98
N ALA A 63 0.60 2.35 -4.20
CA ALA A 63 -0.64 1.95 -4.86
C ALA A 63 -0.48 0.69 -5.72
N ARG A 64 0.72 0.11 -5.87
CA ARG A 64 0.94 -1.13 -6.64
C ARG A 64 0.24 -2.32 -6.00
N HIS A 65 -0.37 -3.17 -6.83
CA HIS A 65 -1.09 -4.39 -6.43
C HIS A 65 -2.26 -4.13 -5.47
N ARG A 66 -2.60 -2.88 -5.18
CA ARG A 66 -3.52 -2.55 -4.08
C ARG A 66 -4.90 -3.09 -4.35
N GLY A 67 -5.44 -2.88 -5.56
CA GLY A 67 -6.76 -3.39 -5.91
C GLY A 67 -6.83 -4.92 -5.95
N GLN A 68 -5.73 -5.59 -6.26
CA GLN A 68 -5.64 -7.07 -6.25
C GLN A 68 -5.53 -7.62 -4.84
N ALA A 69 -4.83 -6.91 -3.96
CA ALA A 69 -4.70 -7.24 -2.55
C ALA A 69 -6.01 -6.99 -1.80
N GLU A 70 -6.74 -5.90 -2.09
CA GLU A 70 -8.07 -5.64 -1.54
C GLU A 70 -9.07 -6.72 -1.96
N ARG A 71 -9.11 -7.09 -3.24
CA ARG A 71 -9.97 -8.19 -3.73
C ARG A 71 -9.66 -9.55 -3.10
N ALA A 72 -8.39 -9.81 -2.77
CA ALA A 72 -8.01 -11.05 -2.08
C ALA A 72 -8.58 -11.13 -0.65
N LEU A 73 -9.05 -10.01 -0.09
CA LEU A 73 -9.61 -9.94 1.26
C LEU A 73 -11.14 -9.90 1.27
N ASP A 74 -11.82 -9.92 0.13
CA ASP A 74 -13.29 -9.81 0.04
C ASP A 74 -14.02 -10.94 0.80
N GLY A 75 -13.40 -12.12 0.91
CA GLY A 75 -13.93 -13.27 1.64
C GLY A 75 -13.60 -13.32 3.13
N VAL A 76 -12.84 -12.36 3.67
CA VAL A 76 -12.40 -12.38 5.07
C VAL A 76 -13.55 -11.96 5.99
N LEU A 77 -13.87 -12.83 6.95
CA LEU A 77 -14.89 -12.55 7.96
C LEU A 77 -14.22 -11.97 9.21
N VAL A 78 -14.76 -10.87 9.71
CA VAL A 78 -14.20 -10.17 10.89
C VAL A 78 -15.22 -10.22 12.02
N GLY A 79 -14.82 -10.80 13.15
CA GLY A 79 -15.64 -10.90 14.35
C GLY A 79 -15.88 -9.53 15.03
N PRO A 80 -16.80 -9.46 15.99
CA PRO A 80 -17.01 -8.25 16.78
C PRO A 80 -15.78 -7.94 17.66
N ALA A 81 -15.56 -6.66 17.95
CA ALA A 81 -14.57 -6.17 18.91
C ALA A 81 -15.26 -5.25 19.91
N PRO A 82 -16.04 -5.77 20.87
CA PRO A 82 -16.93 -4.97 21.71
C PRO A 82 -16.21 -4.00 22.66
N ASP A 83 -14.90 -4.13 22.87
CA ASP A 83 -14.08 -3.31 23.77
C ASP A 83 -12.85 -2.69 23.09
N GLY A 84 -12.68 -2.89 21.78
CA GLY A 84 -11.51 -2.43 21.04
C GLY A 84 -10.18 -3.07 21.48
N ARG A 85 -10.23 -4.11 22.33
CA ARG A 85 -9.05 -4.83 22.84
C ARG A 85 -8.77 -6.07 22.03
N ARG A 86 -9.80 -6.82 21.65
CA ARG A 86 -9.64 -8.05 20.86
C ARG A 86 -10.43 -8.01 19.57
N LEU A 87 -9.78 -8.43 18.48
CA LEU A 87 -10.42 -8.66 17.20
C LEU A 87 -9.94 -9.99 16.62
N THR A 88 -10.83 -10.74 15.99
CA THR A 88 -10.46 -11.98 15.27
C THR A 88 -10.98 -11.90 13.85
N ALA A 89 -10.12 -12.21 12.88
CA ALA A 89 -10.49 -12.42 11.49
C ALA A 89 -10.37 -13.90 11.14
N TYR A 90 -11.29 -14.37 10.32
CA TYR A 90 -11.33 -15.70 9.73
C TYR A 90 -11.06 -15.53 8.24
N VAL A 91 -9.91 -16.03 7.79
CA VAL A 91 -9.46 -15.93 6.41
C VAL A 91 -9.67 -17.29 5.74
N PRO A 92 -10.60 -17.42 4.77
CA PRO A 92 -10.80 -18.67 4.06
C PRO A 92 -9.48 -19.22 3.49
N VAL A 93 -9.25 -20.53 3.66
CA VAL A 93 -8.04 -21.17 3.15
C VAL A 93 -7.93 -21.02 1.63
N ASP A 94 -9.04 -21.17 0.91
CA ASP A 94 -9.09 -20.95 -0.53
C ASP A 94 -8.82 -19.47 -0.86
N GLY A 95 -7.77 -19.22 -1.64
CA GLY A 95 -7.28 -17.87 -1.98
C GLY A 95 -6.63 -17.08 -0.84
N GLY A 96 -6.92 -17.37 0.43
CA GLY A 96 -6.41 -16.60 1.58
C GLY A 96 -5.14 -17.16 2.22
N ARG A 97 -4.82 -18.45 2.01
CA ARG A 97 -3.67 -19.11 2.66
C ARG A 97 -2.32 -18.44 2.40
N GLY A 98 -2.08 -18.02 1.15
CA GLY A 98 -0.84 -17.33 0.75
C GLY A 98 -0.63 -16.03 1.54
N PRO A 99 -1.56 -15.06 1.45
CA PRO A 99 -1.53 -13.83 2.24
C PRO A 99 -1.29 -14.03 3.74
N VAL A 100 -1.94 -15.03 4.36
CA VAL A 100 -1.80 -15.29 5.81
C VAL A 100 -0.41 -15.84 6.14
N ALA A 101 0.10 -16.81 5.38
CA ALA A 101 1.46 -17.34 5.55
C ALA A 101 2.52 -16.23 5.37
N ARG A 102 2.29 -15.31 4.43
CA ARG A 102 3.19 -14.19 4.18
C ARG A 102 3.15 -13.15 5.27
N LEU A 103 1.97 -12.85 5.79
CA LEU A 103 1.84 -11.99 6.96
C LEU A 103 2.57 -12.59 8.17
N HIS A 104 2.42 -13.89 8.41
CA HIS A 104 3.16 -14.60 9.47
C HIS A 104 4.67 -14.39 9.35
N HIS A 105 5.26 -14.70 8.19
CA HIS A 105 6.71 -14.52 7.99
C HIS A 105 7.14 -13.05 8.15
N ALA A 106 6.35 -12.11 7.64
CA ALA A 106 6.66 -10.70 7.74
C ALA A 106 6.57 -10.18 9.20
N LEU A 107 5.63 -10.66 10.00
CA LEU A 107 5.51 -10.29 11.42
C LEU A 107 6.71 -10.76 12.23
N HIS A 108 7.11 -12.03 12.08
CA HIS A 108 8.29 -12.57 12.77
C HIS A 108 9.57 -11.84 12.33
N ALA A 109 9.78 -11.64 11.03
CA ALA A 109 10.94 -10.91 10.54
C ALA A 109 10.95 -9.44 10.99
N ALA A 110 9.79 -8.79 11.10
CA ALA A 110 9.69 -7.44 11.64
C ALA A 110 10.08 -7.40 13.14
N ARG A 111 9.63 -8.38 13.94
CA ARG A 111 10.00 -8.51 15.35
C ARG A 111 11.51 -8.69 15.51
N GLU A 112 12.09 -9.66 14.79
CA GLU A 112 13.53 -9.90 14.77
C GLU A 112 14.31 -8.65 14.35
N ALA A 113 13.86 -7.91 13.34
CA ALA A 113 14.53 -6.70 12.90
C ALA A 113 14.46 -5.56 13.93
N VAL A 114 13.35 -5.43 14.66
CA VAL A 114 13.27 -4.45 15.76
C VAL A 114 14.21 -4.84 16.90
N ASP A 115 14.26 -6.12 17.26
CA ASP A 115 15.13 -6.60 18.33
C ASP A 115 16.62 -6.47 17.95
N TYR A 116 16.95 -6.75 16.69
CA TYR A 116 18.28 -6.49 16.13
C TYR A 116 18.64 -5.00 16.23
N ARG A 117 17.76 -4.08 15.79
CA ARG A 117 18.02 -2.63 15.86
C ARG A 117 18.23 -2.16 17.29
N ARG A 118 17.54 -2.74 18.26
CA ARG A 118 17.75 -2.44 19.69
C ARG A 118 19.09 -2.95 20.21
N ALA A 119 19.48 -4.15 19.81
CA ALA A 119 20.72 -4.78 20.27
C ALA A 119 21.98 -4.15 19.65
N THR A 120 21.92 -3.80 18.36
CA THR A 120 23.12 -3.40 17.59
C THR A 120 23.11 -1.94 17.15
N GLY A 121 21.94 -1.29 17.12
CA GLY A 121 21.77 -0.02 16.44
C GLY A 121 21.76 -0.13 14.90
N GLY A 122 21.85 -1.32 14.31
CA GLY A 122 21.84 -1.51 12.86
C GLY A 122 20.43 -1.62 12.27
N MET A 123 20.27 -1.25 10.99
CA MET A 123 19.00 -1.37 10.24
C MET A 123 19.05 -2.46 9.16
N GLU A 124 20.15 -3.18 9.03
CA GLU A 124 20.41 -4.20 8.01
C GLU A 124 19.39 -5.35 8.07
N ALA A 125 18.92 -5.68 9.27
CA ALA A 125 17.87 -6.68 9.45
C ALA A 125 16.56 -6.29 8.77
N PHE A 126 16.22 -4.99 8.70
CA PHE A 126 15.05 -4.53 7.95
C PHE A 126 15.21 -4.66 6.43
N ASP A 127 16.44 -4.57 5.91
CA ASP A 127 16.71 -4.76 4.48
C ASP A 127 16.52 -6.24 4.10
N ALA A 128 17.03 -7.15 4.92
CA ALA A 128 16.82 -8.59 4.75
C ALA A 128 15.35 -8.99 4.92
N ALA A 129 14.63 -8.37 5.87
CA ALA A 129 13.24 -8.68 6.18
C ALA A 129 12.25 -8.38 5.02
N VAL A 130 12.64 -7.58 4.02
CA VAL A 130 11.86 -7.40 2.78
C VAL A 130 11.61 -8.74 2.08
N GLN A 131 12.58 -9.67 2.16
CA GLN A 131 12.44 -11.00 1.58
C GLN A 131 11.44 -11.88 2.34
N ALA A 132 11.18 -11.60 3.62
CA ALA A 132 10.11 -12.27 4.36
C ALA A 132 8.74 -11.63 4.07
N GLY A 133 8.71 -10.35 3.68
CA GLY A 133 7.50 -9.61 3.34
C GLY A 133 7.32 -8.31 4.13
N VAL A 134 8.33 -7.88 4.90
CA VAL A 134 8.27 -6.61 5.62
C VAL A 134 8.29 -5.46 4.62
N SER A 135 7.37 -4.52 4.83
CA SER A 135 7.24 -3.32 4.01
C SER A 135 6.85 -2.11 4.85
N ARG A 136 6.84 -0.94 4.21
CA ARG A 136 6.31 0.31 4.76
C ARG A 136 4.86 0.13 5.22
N GLU A 137 4.02 -0.52 4.43
CA GLU A 137 2.60 -0.76 4.74
C GLU A 137 2.45 -1.62 5.99
N LEU A 138 3.28 -2.66 6.15
CA LEU A 138 3.30 -3.47 7.38
C LEU A 138 3.75 -2.63 8.58
N ALA A 139 4.85 -1.88 8.44
CA ALA A 139 5.37 -1.04 9.52
C ALA A 139 4.35 0.03 9.95
N GLU A 140 3.66 0.68 9.01
CA GLU A 140 2.57 1.62 9.29
C GLU A 140 1.36 0.95 9.95
N ALA A 141 1.03 -0.27 9.55
CA ALA A 141 -0.05 -1.04 10.15
C ALA A 141 0.28 -1.43 11.61
N LEU A 142 1.51 -1.84 11.89
CA LEU A 142 2.00 -2.11 13.24
C LEU A 142 2.02 -0.84 14.10
N ILE A 143 2.47 0.30 13.56
CA ILE A 143 2.39 1.60 14.24
C ILE A 143 0.94 1.94 14.60
N ALA A 144 0.00 1.70 13.68
CA ALA A 144 -1.42 1.98 13.91
C ALA A 144 -2.01 1.06 14.99
N LEU A 145 -1.58 -0.22 15.02
CA LEU A 145 -1.99 -1.20 16.02
C LEU A 145 -1.50 -0.83 17.43
N VAL A 146 -0.24 -0.43 17.57
CA VAL A 146 0.44 -0.18 18.86
C VAL A 146 0.14 1.22 19.41
N ARG A 147 -0.18 2.20 18.56
CA ARG A 147 -0.45 3.58 19.00
C ARG A 147 -1.60 3.61 20.00
N GLY A 148 -1.38 4.16 21.19
CA GLY A 148 -2.42 4.29 22.22
C GLY A 148 -2.74 3.00 22.99
N SER A 149 -1.92 1.96 22.85
CA SER A 149 -1.93 0.77 23.71
C SER A 149 -0.61 0.65 24.49
N GLU A 150 -0.59 -0.10 25.59
CA GLU A 150 0.61 -0.48 26.36
C GLU A 150 1.37 -1.65 25.69
N GLY A 151 0.65 -2.43 24.89
CA GLY A 151 1.18 -3.54 24.11
C GLY A 151 0.16 -4.01 23.10
N ALA A 152 0.63 -4.64 22.03
CA ALA A 152 -0.22 -5.31 21.07
C ALA A 152 0.37 -6.68 20.72
N ARG A 153 -0.50 -7.69 20.65
CA ARG A 153 -0.16 -9.07 20.30
C ARG A 153 -0.93 -9.49 19.05
N VAL A 154 -0.24 -10.17 18.13
CA VAL A 154 -0.85 -10.80 16.96
C VAL A 154 -0.65 -12.30 17.05
N THR A 155 -1.74 -13.07 17.01
CA THR A 155 -1.73 -14.54 17.08
C THR A 155 -2.32 -15.11 15.80
N LEU A 156 -1.69 -16.12 15.23
CA LEU A 156 -2.20 -16.85 14.07
C LEU A 156 -2.46 -18.31 14.41
N ALA A 157 -3.58 -18.85 13.94
CA ALA A 157 -3.89 -20.27 14.02
C ALA A 157 -4.31 -20.81 12.64
N TRP A 158 -3.69 -21.91 12.23
CA TRP A 158 -3.98 -22.56 10.96
C TRP A 158 -5.24 -23.41 11.05
N ALA A 159 -6.06 -23.39 10.00
CA ALA A 159 -7.23 -24.25 9.87
C ALA A 159 -6.77 -25.73 9.92
N PRO A 160 -7.18 -26.51 10.93
CA PRO A 160 -6.64 -27.86 11.12
C PRO A 160 -6.88 -28.79 9.93
N ALA A 161 -8.05 -28.66 9.27
CA ALA A 161 -8.43 -29.47 8.12
C ALA A 161 -7.59 -29.20 6.86
N ALA A 162 -6.90 -28.06 6.78
CA ALA A 162 -6.06 -27.66 5.65
C ALA A 162 -4.55 -27.89 5.90
N GLY A 163 -4.18 -28.48 7.03
CA GLY A 163 -2.79 -28.71 7.42
C GLY A 163 -2.04 -27.43 7.80
N VAL A 164 -0.71 -27.46 7.68
CA VAL A 164 0.18 -26.33 8.00
C VAL A 164 0.81 -25.81 6.71
N PRO A 165 0.86 -24.48 6.46
CA PRO A 165 1.57 -23.94 5.31
C PRO A 165 3.06 -24.32 5.32
N ALA A 166 3.66 -24.47 4.15
CA ALA A 166 5.09 -24.76 4.04
C ALA A 166 5.93 -23.67 4.72
N GLY A 167 6.95 -24.08 5.48
CA GLY A 167 7.83 -23.17 6.21
C GLY A 167 7.22 -22.55 7.47
N CYS A 168 6.00 -22.91 7.85
CA CYS A 168 5.35 -22.44 9.08
C CYS A 168 5.37 -23.53 10.18
N ALA A 169 5.47 -23.09 11.44
CA ALA A 169 5.24 -23.97 12.58
C ALA A 169 3.75 -24.34 12.67
N ALA A 170 3.45 -25.55 13.15
CA ALA A 170 2.07 -26.01 13.34
C ALA A 170 1.28 -25.14 14.33
N ARG A 171 1.98 -24.54 15.30
CA ARG A 171 1.46 -23.53 16.23
C ARG A 171 2.42 -22.35 16.21
N PRO A 172 2.16 -21.32 15.40
CA PRO A 172 2.95 -20.10 15.39
C PRO A 172 2.98 -19.45 16.77
N GLU A 173 4.14 -18.97 17.18
CA GLU A 173 4.25 -18.18 18.41
C GLU A 173 3.60 -16.80 18.19
N PRO A 174 2.89 -16.24 19.19
CA PRO A 174 2.37 -14.89 19.08
C PRO A 174 3.49 -13.87 18.92
N VAL A 175 3.26 -12.85 18.09
CA VAL A 175 4.21 -11.75 17.90
C VAL A 175 3.73 -10.52 18.66
N GLU A 176 4.61 -9.93 19.45
CA GLU A 176 4.28 -8.79 20.31
C GLU A 176 5.04 -7.53 19.92
N PHE A 177 4.35 -6.39 20.07
CA PHE A 177 4.92 -5.06 19.87
C PHE A 177 4.47 -4.12 20.99
N SER A 178 5.36 -3.25 21.45
CA SER A 178 5.12 -2.28 22.51
C SER A 178 5.36 -0.84 22.03
N PRO A 179 4.91 0.18 22.76
CA PRO A 179 5.18 1.59 22.42
C PRO A 179 6.65 1.92 22.21
N GLY A 180 7.57 1.18 22.85
CA GLY A 180 9.01 1.31 22.67
C GLY A 180 9.50 0.89 21.27
N ASP A 181 8.69 0.17 20.47
CA ASP A 181 9.02 -0.20 19.09
C ASP A 181 8.68 0.92 18.09
N LEU A 182 7.79 1.84 18.46
CA LEU A 182 7.25 2.84 17.55
C LEU A 182 8.31 3.73 16.87
N PRO A 183 9.38 4.20 17.54
CA PRO A 183 10.44 4.96 16.87
C PRO A 183 11.12 4.16 15.76
N VAL A 184 11.47 2.90 16.03
CA VAL A 184 12.15 2.01 15.07
C VAL A 184 11.24 1.67 13.88
N LEU A 185 9.97 1.38 14.13
CA LEU A 185 9.01 1.12 13.05
C LEU A 185 8.81 2.35 12.14
N ARG A 186 8.83 3.57 12.70
CA ARG A 186 8.76 4.82 11.91
C ARG A 186 10.02 5.01 11.07
N GLU A 187 11.19 4.71 11.63
CA GLU A 187 12.46 4.75 10.92
C GLU A 187 12.45 3.75 9.74
N ALA A 188 12.02 2.52 9.97
CA ALA A 188 11.87 1.49 8.94
C ALA A 188 10.91 1.94 7.82
N ALA A 189 9.73 2.47 8.15
CA ALA A 189 8.77 2.97 7.17
C ALA A 189 9.36 4.12 6.31
N ALA A 190 10.10 5.04 6.94
CA ALA A 190 10.77 6.13 6.23
C ALA A 190 11.89 5.61 5.31
N ARG A 191 12.67 4.62 5.76
CA ARG A 191 13.73 3.96 5.00
C ARG A 191 13.17 3.27 3.75
N TYR A 192 12.19 2.39 3.91
CA TYR A 192 11.55 1.70 2.79
C TYR A 192 10.96 2.64 1.73
N THR A 193 10.47 3.80 2.17
CA THR A 193 9.97 4.83 1.26
C THR A 193 11.10 5.50 0.48
N ARG A 194 12.26 5.72 1.11
CA ARG A 194 13.43 6.36 0.51
C ARG A 194 14.11 5.43 -0.49
N ASP A 195 14.17 4.15 -0.14
CA ASP A 195 14.90 3.12 -0.89
C ASP A 195 14.01 2.43 -1.94
N GLU A 196 12.84 2.99 -2.26
CA GLU A 196 11.94 2.46 -3.29
C GLU A 196 12.68 2.36 -4.63
N PRO A 197 12.85 1.14 -5.20
CA PRO A 197 13.63 0.97 -6.42
C PRO A 197 12.92 1.60 -7.62
N ALA A 198 13.72 2.19 -8.52
CA ALA A 198 13.21 2.71 -9.78
C ALA A 198 12.84 1.56 -10.73
N GLN A 199 11.58 1.50 -11.14
CA GLN A 199 11.04 0.40 -11.95
C GLN A 199 10.84 0.81 -13.41
N THR A 200 11.17 -0.09 -14.34
CA THR A 200 10.82 0.10 -15.75
C THR A 200 9.32 -0.13 -15.92
N VAL A 201 8.61 0.88 -16.44
CA VAL A 201 7.17 0.84 -16.69
C VAL A 201 6.85 1.35 -18.09
N ARG A 202 5.68 0.95 -18.58
CA ARG A 202 5.08 1.48 -19.81
C ARG A 202 3.71 2.03 -19.45
N VAL A 203 3.62 3.34 -19.36
CA VAL A 203 2.43 4.08 -18.92
C VAL A 203 1.63 4.51 -20.13
N ALA A 204 0.32 4.28 -20.09
CA ALA A 204 -0.63 4.99 -20.94
C ALA A 204 -1.28 6.10 -20.11
N GLY A 205 -1.23 7.35 -20.57
CA GLY A 205 -1.72 8.49 -19.82
C GLY A 205 -2.14 9.66 -20.68
N ALA A 206 -3.14 10.39 -20.22
CA ALA A 206 -3.57 11.64 -20.83
C ALA A 206 -2.65 12.77 -20.38
N VAL A 207 -2.21 13.61 -21.32
CA VAL A 207 -1.43 14.81 -21.02
C VAL A 207 -2.36 15.85 -20.40
N VAL A 208 -2.07 16.25 -19.16
CA VAL A 208 -2.88 17.24 -18.43
C VAL A 208 -2.15 18.57 -18.20
N ARG A 209 -0.82 18.58 -18.30
CA ARG A 209 -0.02 19.80 -18.23
C ARG A 209 1.26 19.63 -19.01
N MET A 210 1.68 20.68 -19.71
CA MET A 210 2.95 20.72 -20.42
C MET A 210 3.70 22.00 -20.05
N ARG A 211 5.03 21.91 -19.93
CA ARG A 211 5.90 23.07 -19.68
C ARG A 211 7.23 22.86 -20.40
N ARG A 212 7.64 23.87 -21.16
CA ARG A 212 8.99 24.00 -21.75
C ARG A 212 9.53 25.40 -21.49
N ALA A 213 10.85 25.54 -21.38
CA ALA A 213 11.50 26.81 -21.06
C ALA A 213 11.67 27.71 -22.30
N ALA A 214 11.90 27.12 -23.47
CA ALA A 214 12.04 27.81 -24.75
C ALA A 214 11.16 27.14 -25.81
N SER A 215 11.04 27.77 -26.99
CA SER A 215 10.27 27.24 -28.12
C SER A 215 10.91 25.98 -28.74
N GLY A 216 12.23 25.81 -28.60
CA GLY A 216 12.98 24.61 -28.98
C GLY A 216 13.41 23.77 -27.76
N GLY A 217 13.81 22.53 -28.01
CA GLY A 217 14.21 21.57 -26.99
C GLY A 217 13.05 20.82 -26.34
N GLY A 218 13.42 19.88 -25.45
CA GLY A 218 12.49 19.07 -24.69
C GLY A 218 11.70 19.85 -23.63
N GLY A 219 10.87 19.13 -22.89
CA GLY A 219 10.06 19.73 -21.83
C GLY A 219 9.52 18.72 -20.84
N THR A 220 8.81 19.23 -19.84
CA THR A 220 8.16 18.40 -18.84
C THR A 220 6.67 18.28 -19.13
N VAL A 221 6.15 17.07 -19.02
CA VAL A 221 4.71 16.79 -19.09
C VAL A 221 4.22 16.16 -17.79
N ARG A 222 3.02 16.52 -17.34
CA ARG A 222 2.27 15.82 -16.31
C ARG A 222 1.23 14.97 -17.02
N LEU A 223 1.25 13.67 -16.74
CA LEU A 223 0.29 12.71 -17.28
C LEU A 223 -0.65 12.27 -16.15
N ARG A 224 -1.96 12.26 -16.42
CA ARG A 224 -2.91 11.44 -15.66
C ARG A 224 -2.78 10.02 -16.18
N VAL A 225 -2.41 9.10 -15.30
CA VAL A 225 -2.18 7.71 -15.71
C VAL A 225 -3.52 7.00 -15.83
N LEU A 226 -3.71 6.33 -16.97
CA LEU A 226 -4.89 5.54 -17.29
C LEU A 226 -4.60 4.05 -17.15
N ALA A 227 -3.38 3.63 -17.53
CA ALA A 227 -2.94 2.25 -17.42
C ALA A 227 -1.41 2.14 -17.33
N GLY A 228 -0.93 0.95 -16.92
CA GLY A 228 0.49 0.60 -16.91
C GLY A 228 1.26 1.01 -15.65
N ALA A 229 0.67 1.81 -14.78
CA ALA A 229 1.12 2.02 -13.41
C ALA A 229 -0.06 2.38 -12.49
N GLU A 230 -0.13 1.76 -11.31
CA GLU A 230 -1.13 2.10 -10.28
C GLU A 230 -0.71 3.37 -9.54
N ILE A 231 -0.69 4.52 -10.22
CA ILE A 231 -0.47 5.85 -9.64
C ILE A 231 -1.38 6.84 -10.35
N PRO A 232 -1.85 7.92 -9.71
CA PRO A 232 -2.80 8.83 -10.37
C PRO A 232 -2.12 9.75 -11.40
N TYR A 233 -0.93 10.25 -11.07
CA TYR A 233 -0.19 11.19 -11.89
C TYR A 233 1.30 10.85 -11.95
N VAL A 234 1.92 11.15 -13.08
CA VAL A 234 3.38 11.04 -13.27
C VAL A 234 3.91 12.24 -14.05
N ARG A 235 5.10 12.72 -13.66
CA ARG A 235 5.83 13.74 -14.43
C ARG A 235 6.89 13.08 -15.27
N ALA A 236 6.90 13.33 -16.58
CA ALA A 236 7.94 12.86 -17.49
C ALA A 236 8.74 14.04 -18.03
N VAL A 237 10.05 13.84 -18.18
CA VAL A 237 10.93 14.73 -18.94
C VAL A 237 11.06 14.10 -20.32
N LEU A 238 10.63 14.83 -21.35
CA LEU A 238 10.66 14.39 -22.74
C LEU A 238 11.71 15.17 -23.50
N ASP A 239 12.34 14.51 -24.48
CA ASP A 239 13.11 15.20 -25.51
C ASP A 239 12.17 16.02 -26.43
N GLU A 240 12.76 16.75 -27.37
CA GLU A 240 12.02 17.66 -28.22
C GLU A 240 10.98 16.94 -29.11
N GLU A 241 11.37 15.84 -29.75
CA GLU A 241 10.49 15.07 -30.63
C GLU A 241 9.31 14.49 -29.85
N SER A 242 9.58 13.80 -28.74
CA SER A 242 8.56 13.21 -27.87
C SER A 242 7.64 14.27 -27.27
N TYR A 243 8.17 15.45 -26.94
CA TYR A 243 7.37 16.56 -26.44
C TYR A 243 6.38 17.07 -27.50
N ARG A 244 6.80 17.19 -28.77
CA ARG A 244 5.89 17.57 -29.87
C ARG A 244 4.80 16.53 -30.06
N VAL A 245 5.13 15.23 -30.03
CA VAL A 245 4.15 14.13 -30.11
C VAL A 245 3.12 14.23 -28.98
N ALA A 246 3.58 14.46 -27.74
CA ALA A 246 2.69 14.64 -26.59
C ALA A 246 1.78 15.86 -26.74
N GLY A 247 2.29 16.97 -27.30
CA GLY A 247 1.52 18.17 -27.57
C GLY A 247 0.43 17.94 -28.61
N HIS A 248 0.75 17.25 -29.71
CA HIS A 248 -0.25 16.91 -30.72
C HIS A 248 -1.33 15.99 -30.15
N ALA A 249 -0.94 14.93 -29.43
CA ALA A 249 -1.87 14.02 -28.79
C ALA A 249 -2.83 14.73 -27.81
N HIS A 250 -2.31 15.68 -27.02
CA HIS A 250 -3.12 16.51 -26.14
C HIS A 250 -4.18 17.33 -26.90
N LEU A 251 -3.79 17.97 -28.01
CA LEU A 251 -4.70 18.79 -28.82
C LEU A 251 -5.82 17.97 -29.46
N VAL A 252 -5.55 16.71 -29.83
CA VAL A 252 -6.56 15.82 -30.44
C VAL A 252 -7.27 14.93 -29.43
N GLY A 253 -7.07 15.15 -28.12
CA GLY A 253 -7.73 14.41 -27.04
C GLY A 253 -7.30 12.94 -26.92
N LEU A 254 -6.11 12.58 -27.40
CA LEU A 254 -5.59 11.21 -27.33
C LEU A 254 -4.59 11.05 -26.17
N PRO A 255 -4.67 9.93 -25.42
CA PRO A 255 -3.62 9.59 -24.47
C PRO A 255 -2.33 9.21 -25.21
N ILE A 256 -1.20 9.32 -24.52
CA ILE A 256 0.09 8.82 -24.99
C ILE A 256 0.49 7.57 -24.23
N ARG A 257 1.23 6.69 -24.92
CA ARG A 257 2.03 5.64 -24.31
C ARG A 257 3.46 6.16 -24.17
N VAL A 258 4.08 5.92 -23.03
CA VAL A 258 5.47 6.27 -22.74
C VAL A 258 6.11 5.17 -21.89
N SER A 259 7.33 4.78 -22.23
CA SER A 259 8.13 3.84 -21.46
C SER A 259 9.23 4.57 -20.71
N GLY A 260 9.63 4.11 -19.53
CA GLY A 260 10.73 4.72 -18.78
C GLY A 260 10.87 4.16 -17.38
N ARG A 261 11.75 4.77 -16.57
CA ARG A 261 11.97 4.39 -15.17
C ARG A 261 11.12 5.25 -14.23
N LEU A 262 10.13 4.63 -13.61
CA LEU A 262 9.30 5.23 -12.58
C LEU A 262 10.04 5.23 -11.25
N GLN A 263 10.21 6.42 -10.69
CA GLN A 263 10.86 6.64 -9.40
C GLN A 263 10.11 7.71 -8.59
N ARG A 264 10.29 7.68 -7.26
CA ARG A 264 9.84 8.75 -6.38
C ARG A 264 10.98 9.77 -6.21
N ARG A 265 10.72 11.05 -6.47
CA ARG A 265 11.70 12.13 -6.25
C ARG A 265 11.00 13.42 -5.84
N GLY A 266 11.36 13.96 -4.67
CA GLY A 266 10.80 15.21 -4.14
C GLY A 266 9.29 15.15 -3.90
N GLY A 267 8.78 14.01 -3.42
CA GLY A 267 7.35 13.80 -3.17
C GLY A 267 6.52 13.40 -4.40
N PHE A 268 7.04 13.60 -5.62
CA PHE A 268 6.33 13.27 -6.86
C PHE A 268 6.78 11.95 -7.48
N ARG A 269 5.88 11.32 -8.24
CA ARG A 269 6.22 10.25 -9.19
C ARG A 269 6.83 10.87 -10.45
N ARG A 270 8.03 10.45 -10.80
CA ARG A 270 8.74 10.87 -12.01
C ARG A 270 9.05 9.67 -12.90
N LEU A 271 8.83 9.83 -14.19
CA LEU A 271 9.30 8.93 -15.23
C LEU A 271 10.58 9.52 -15.82
N THR A 272 11.72 8.87 -15.55
CA THR A 272 13.02 9.20 -16.13
C THR A 272 13.31 8.29 -17.31
N GLN A 273 14.25 8.68 -18.18
CA GLN A 273 14.59 7.90 -19.39
C GLN A 273 13.34 7.60 -20.24
N ALA A 274 12.49 8.61 -20.42
CA ALA A 274 11.25 8.48 -21.16
C ALA A 274 11.55 8.21 -22.64
N THR A 275 10.95 7.16 -23.19
CA THR A 275 11.14 6.67 -24.57
C THR A 275 9.83 6.05 -25.08
N ASP A 276 9.77 5.68 -26.36
CA ASP A 276 8.57 5.07 -26.99
C ASP A 276 7.31 5.94 -26.80
N VAL A 277 7.45 7.27 -26.97
CA VAL A 277 6.33 8.21 -26.86
C VAL A 277 5.50 8.16 -28.13
N ARG A 278 4.28 7.67 -28.02
CA ARG A 278 3.34 7.57 -29.16
C ARG A 278 1.89 7.76 -28.72
N PRO A 279 1.02 8.33 -29.56
CA PRO A 279 -0.41 8.38 -29.29
C PRO A 279 -0.98 6.96 -29.17
N VAL A 280 -1.98 6.80 -28.31
CA VAL A 280 -2.79 5.58 -28.20
C VAL A 280 -4.14 5.88 -28.85
N PRO A 281 -4.50 5.21 -29.95
CA PRO A 281 -5.81 5.38 -30.57
C PRO A 281 -6.92 5.03 -29.60
N LEU A 282 -7.97 5.84 -29.59
CA LEU A 282 -9.24 5.61 -28.90
C LEU A 282 -10.38 5.85 -29.89
N ASP A 283 -11.47 5.12 -29.74
CA ASP A 283 -12.71 5.46 -30.46
C ASP A 283 -13.32 6.78 -29.94
N GLU A 284 -14.34 7.30 -30.63
CA GLU A 284 -14.94 8.59 -30.28
C GLU A 284 -15.63 8.58 -28.90
N VAL A 285 -16.24 7.46 -28.53
CA VAL A 285 -16.96 7.31 -27.25
C VAL A 285 -15.97 7.23 -26.09
N GLU A 286 -14.90 6.47 -26.25
CA GLU A 286 -13.79 6.38 -25.30
C GLU A 286 -13.10 7.73 -25.12
N ARG A 287 -12.94 8.49 -26.20
CA ARG A 287 -12.36 9.84 -26.17
C ARG A 287 -13.24 10.81 -25.41
N ASP A 288 -14.54 10.84 -25.68
CA ASP A 288 -15.49 11.72 -25.00
C ASP A 288 -15.57 11.41 -23.50
N ARG A 289 -15.64 10.12 -23.14
CA ARG A 289 -15.57 9.67 -21.73
C ARG A 289 -14.28 10.10 -21.05
N LEU A 290 -13.14 9.99 -21.73
CA LEU A 290 -11.86 10.43 -21.20
C LEU A 290 -11.86 11.93 -20.96
N MET A 291 -12.28 12.74 -21.94
CA MET A 291 -12.33 14.19 -21.83
C MET A 291 -13.21 14.64 -20.67
N LYS A 292 -14.41 14.08 -20.54
CA LYS A 292 -15.30 14.36 -19.42
C LYS A 292 -14.65 14.02 -18.06
N SER A 293 -13.98 12.87 -17.97
CA SER A 293 -13.29 12.46 -16.73
C SER A 293 -12.12 13.37 -16.33
N LEU A 294 -11.50 14.04 -17.31
CA LEU A 294 -10.40 14.98 -17.06
C LEU A 294 -10.94 16.30 -16.49
N GLU A 295 -12.04 16.80 -17.05
CA GLU A 295 -12.73 18.02 -16.58
C GLU A 295 -13.27 17.86 -15.16
N GLU A 296 -13.88 16.72 -14.82
CA GLU A 296 -14.36 16.44 -13.46
C GLU A 296 -13.23 16.36 -12.42
N SER A 297 -12.00 16.08 -12.85
CA SER A 297 -10.82 15.99 -11.98
C SER A 297 -10.00 17.28 -11.91
N PHE A 298 -10.44 18.33 -12.59
CA PHE A 298 -9.78 19.62 -12.62
C PHE A 298 -10.16 20.45 -11.38
N ASP A 299 -9.18 20.75 -10.52
CA ASP A 299 -9.33 21.73 -9.45
C ASP A 299 -8.82 23.10 -9.96
N PRO A 300 -9.70 24.12 -10.10
CA PRO A 300 -9.32 25.45 -10.58
C PRO A 300 -8.22 26.13 -9.75
N SER A 301 -8.03 25.71 -8.49
CA SER A 301 -6.98 26.24 -7.61
C SER A 301 -5.56 25.82 -8.00
N GLU A 302 -5.38 24.81 -8.87
CA GLU A 302 -4.06 24.39 -9.40
C GLU A 302 -3.55 25.25 -10.59
N VAL A 303 -4.37 26.19 -11.10
CA VAL A 303 -4.10 26.97 -12.32
C VAL A 303 -3.73 28.43 -12.05
N LEU A 304 -4.09 28.99 -10.90
CA LEU A 304 -3.59 30.31 -10.51
C LEU A 304 -2.15 30.17 -10.00
N PRO A 305 -1.20 31.00 -10.45
CA PRO A 305 0.07 31.13 -9.74
C PRO A 305 -0.25 31.53 -8.30
N SER A 306 0.31 30.81 -7.33
CA SER A 306 0.53 31.43 -6.03
C SER A 306 1.56 32.53 -6.28
N ASP A 307 1.13 33.78 -6.17
CA ASP A 307 2.07 34.88 -5.98
C ASP A 307 2.76 34.64 -4.63
N ASP A 308 3.93 34.00 -4.67
CA ASP A 308 5.03 34.04 -3.70
C ASP A 308 6.27 33.34 -4.27
#